data_AF-A0A4Q3ACH6-F1
#
_entry.id   AF-A0A4Q3ACH6-F1
#
_cell.length_a   1.000
_cell.length_b   1.000
_cell.length_c   1.000
_cell.angle_alpha   90.00
_cell.angle_beta   90.00
_cell.angle_gamma   90.00
#
_symmetry.space_group_name_H-M   'P 1'
#
loop_
_entity.id
_entity.type
_entity.pdbx_description
1 polymer ?
#
loop_
_entity_poly.entity_id
_entity_poly.type
_entity_poly.pdbx_seq_one_letter_code
_entity_poly.pdbx_strand_id
1 'polypeptide(L)' 'MTDSDRIEALLDIVDPERTENSLQSEQLVVRGLAERRGKNRFWPTNAGWNLLGDRGRAFDNG' A
#
# COMPACT_ATOMS: atom_id res chain seq x y z
N MET A 1 4.84 4.00 -11.30
CA MET A 1 3.98 3.96 -10.11
C MET A 1 3.51 5.36 -9.77
N THR A 2 2.38 5.72 -10.38
CA THR A 2 1.54 6.87 -10.02
C THR A 2 0.99 6.67 -8.60
N ASP A 3 0.43 7.71 -7.98
CA ASP A 3 -0.16 7.58 -6.64
C ASP A 3 -1.33 6.58 -6.59
N SER A 4 -2.15 6.53 -7.65
CA SER A 4 -3.19 5.51 -7.80
C SER A 4 -2.60 4.10 -7.82
N ASP A 5 -1.50 3.89 -8.55
CA ASP A 5 -0.82 2.58 -8.58
C ASP A 5 -0.29 2.19 -7.19
N ARG A 6 0.14 3.17 -6.37
CA ARG A 6 0.62 2.90 -5.00
C ARG A 6 -0.52 2.47 -4.10
N ILE A 7 -1.67 3.12 -4.23
CA ILE A 7 -2.87 2.79 -3.46
C ILE A 7 -3.35 1.39 -3.82
N GLU A 8 -3.48 1.06 -5.11
CA GLU A 8 -3.88 -0.28 -5.53
C GLU A 8 -2.91 -1.36 -5.04
N ALA A 9 -1.60 -1.13 -5.16
CA ALA A 9 -0.60 -2.07 -4.66
C ALA A 9 -0.62 -2.23 -3.13
N LEU A 10 -0.93 -1.15 -2.39
CA LEU A 10 -1.11 -1.22 -0.93
C LEU A 10 -2.39 -1.98 -0.57
N LEU A 11 -3.47 -1.82 -1.35
CA LEU A 11 -4.71 -2.60 -1.20
C LEU A 11 -4.48 -4.09 -1.47
N ASP A 12 -3.70 -4.43 -2.50
CA ASP A 12 -3.32 -5.81 -2.81
C ASP A 12 -2.54 -6.51 -1.68
N ILE A 13 -1.89 -5.74 -0.79
CA ILE A 13 -1.18 -6.26 0.39
C ILE A 13 -2.11 -6.51 1.59
N VAL A 14 -3.09 -5.63 1.81
CA VAL A 14 -3.90 -5.64 3.06
C VAL A 14 -5.23 -6.36 2.92
N ASP A 15 -5.76 -6.47 1.70
CA ASP A 15 -7.02 -7.12 1.41
C ASP A 15 -6.80 -8.61 1.11
N PRO A 16 -7.30 -9.53 1.95
CA PRO A 16 -7.12 -10.96 1.75
C PRO A 16 -7.86 -11.51 0.52
N GLU A 17 -8.81 -10.76 -0.05
CA GLU A 17 -9.51 -11.15 -1.28
C GLU A 17 -8.72 -10.73 -2.54
N ARG A 18 -7.66 -9.93 -2.38
CA ARG A 18 -6.83 -9.44 -3.48
C ARG A 18 -5.55 -10.27 -3.61
N THR A 19 -4.99 -10.27 -4.82
CA THR A 19 -3.75 -11.00 -5.12
C THR A 19 -2.57 -10.04 -5.05
N GLU A 20 -1.69 -10.27 -4.07
CA GLU A 20 -0.47 -9.49 -3.89
C GLU A 20 0.46 -9.62 -5.10
N ASN A 21 0.91 -8.48 -5.65
CA ASN A 21 1.93 -8.44 -6.69
C ASN A 21 3.30 -8.13 -6.09
N SER A 22 4.15 -9.16 -5.99
CA SER A 22 5.48 -9.05 -5.37
C SER A 22 6.34 -7.93 -5.98
N LEU A 23 6.30 -7.71 -7.29
CA LEU A 23 7.08 -6.63 -7.91
C LEU A 23 6.63 -5.24 -7.45
N GLN A 24 5.32 -5.05 -7.28
CA GLN A 24 4.77 -3.78 -6.80
C GLN A 24 5.00 -3.61 -5.30
N SER A 25 4.88 -4.68 -4.51
CA SER A 25 5.22 -4.69 -3.09
C SER A 25 6.68 -4.29 -2.85
N GLU A 26 7.61 -4.78 -3.67
CA GLU A 26 9.02 -4.38 -3.62
C GLU A 26 9.22 -2.89 -3.92
N GLN A 27 8.50 -2.36 -4.90
CA GLN A 27 8.55 -0.93 -5.21
C GLN A 27 7.98 -0.07 -4.08
N LEU A 28 6.99 -0.56 -3.34
CA LEU A 28 6.49 0.10 -2.13
C LEU A 28 7.53 0.09 -1.00
N VAL A 29 8.30 -1.00 -0.85
CA VAL A 29 9.41 -1.08 0.11
C VAL A 29 10.49 -0.04 -0.20
N VAL A 30 10.91 0.06 -1.46
CA VAL A 30 11.91 1.07 -1.89
C VAL A 30 11.41 2.50 -1.60
N ARG A 31 10.10 2.73 -1.64
CA ARG A 31 9.48 4.03 -1.36
C ARG A 31 9.19 4.27 0.13
N GLY A 32 9.49 3.32 1.01
CA GLY A 32 9.20 3.40 2.44
C GLY A 32 7.70 3.31 2.78
N LEU A 33 6.86 2.88 1.83
CA LEU A 33 5.42 2.73 2.00
C LEU A 33 5.02 1.34 2.49
N ALA A 34 5.87 0.34 2.27
CA ALA A 34 5.71 -1.00 2.80
C ALA A 34 7.02 -1.49 3.41
N GLU A 35 6.95 -2.55 4.20
CA GLU A 35 8.07 -3.27 4.78
C GLU A 35 7.91 -4.78 4.54
N ARG A 36 9.03 -5.50 4.51
CA ARG A 36 9.03 -6.96 4.41
C ARG A 36 8.74 -7.57 5.77
N ARG A 37 7.69 -8.38 5.86
CA ARG A 37 7.28 -9.08 7.09
C ARG A 37 7.47 -10.59 6.93
N GLY A 38 8.73 -11.04 7.00
CA GLY A 38 9.11 -12.44 6.79
C GLY A 38 9.45 -12.78 5.34
N LYS A 39 9.45 -14.08 4.99
CA LYS A 39 10.05 -14.55 3.72
C LYS A 39 9.33 -14.05 2.45
N ASN A 40 8.00 -13.95 2.46
CA ASN A 40 7.18 -13.58 1.30
C ASN A 40 5.91 -12.81 1.71
N ARG A 41 6.00 -11.91 2.69
CA ARG A 41 4.88 -11.02 2.99
C ARG A 41 5.36 -9.60 3.08
N PHE A 42 4.50 -8.70 2.67
CA PHE A 42 4.69 -7.28 2.82
C PHE A 42 3.63 -6.72 3.75
N TRP A 43 3.92 -5.58 4.34
CA TRP A 43 2.99 -4.89 5.22
C TRP A 43 3.16 -3.39 5.03
N PRO A 44 2.08 -2.59 5.00
CA PRO A 44 2.23 -1.14 4.91
C PRO A 44 2.93 -0.59 6.15
N THR A 45 3.82 0.38 5.93
CA THR A 45 4.37 1.20 7.01
C THR A 45 3.33 2.24 7.44
N ASN A 46 3.62 3.04 8.46
CA ASN A 46 2.78 4.18 8.83
C ASN A 46 2.53 5.14 7.65
N ALA A 47 3.53 5.35 6.79
CA ALA A 47 3.38 6.18 5.59
C ALA A 47 2.44 5.54 4.56
N GLY A 48 2.51 4.21 4.38
CA GLY A 48 1.58 3.46 3.53
C GLY A 48 0.13 3.53 4.04
N TRP A 49 -0.07 3.37 5.35
CA TRP A 49 -1.39 3.53 5.98
C TRP A 49 -1.95 4.95 5.85
N ASN A 50 -1.09 5.97 6.00
CA ASN A 50 -1.51 7.36 5.79
C ASN A 50 -1.95 7.60 4.34
N LEU A 51 -1.20 7.07 3.35
CA LEU A 51 -1.56 7.20 1.94
C LEU A 51 -2.89 6.50 1.61
N LEU A 52 -3.13 5.31 2.17
CA LEU A 52 -4.42 4.63 2.08
C LEU A 52 -5.56 5.46 2.72
N GLY A 53 -5.30 6.04 3.90
CA GLY A 53 -6.25 6.86 4.63
C GLY A 53 -6.58 8.20 3.95
N ASP A 54 -5.61 8.84 3.30
CA ASP A 54 -5.81 10.12 2.61
C ASP A 54 -6.77 9.98 1.42
N ARG A 55 -6.81 8.82 0.76
CA ARG A 55 -7.83 8.50 -0.25
C ARG A 55 -9.24 8.44 0.33
N GLY A 56 -9.38 7.98 1.58
CA GLY A 56 -10.65 7.92 2.32
C GLY A 56 -11.07 9.27 2.92
N ARG A 57 -10.10 10.14 3.26
CA ARG A 57 -10.36 11.52 3.72
C ARG A 57 -10.81 12.48 2.63
N ALA A 58 -10.79 12.08 1.36
CA ALA A 58 -11.34 12.89 0.27
C ALA A 58 -12.88 13.12 0.37
N PHE A 59 -13.54 12.56 1.39
CA PHE A 59 -14.92 12.86 1.78
C PHE A 59 -15.05 13.84 2.98
N ASP A 60 -14.01 14.63 3.29
CA ASP A 60 -14.19 15.76 4.20
C ASP A 60 -14.89 16.89 3.44
N ASN A 61 -16.22 16.94 3.57
CA ASN A 61 -17.06 18.03 3.09
C ASN A 61 -16.66 19.32 3.83
N GLY A 62 -15.85 20.14 3.17
CA GLY A 62 -15.66 21.56 3.48
C GLY A 62 -16.48 22.43 2.54
#